data_AF-A0A179I812-F1
#
_entry.id   AF-A0A179I812-F1
#
_cell.length_a   1.000
_cell.length_b   1.000
_cell.length_c   1.000
_cell.angle_alpha   90.00
_cell.angle_beta   90.00
_cell.angle_gamma   90.00
#
_symmetry.space_group_name_H-M   'P 1'
#
loop_
_entity.id
_entity.type
_entity.pdbx_description
1 polymer ?
#
loop_
_entity_poly.entity_id
_entity_poly.type
_entity_poly.pdbx_seq_one_letter_code
_entity_poly.pdbx_strand_id
1 'polypeptide(L)'
;MDDYLFRQYVNECRVVQEETKYVEIFNYSDPFHNSCEEHPLTPDEFENFLFQRGAFAPPDLRPGTTLLSGLRLIVQTDAKDKDTFMPKVLSLPKDAYEQMVRVLRLPFRGIETTSVVGPFFWTSYDHDDADPHLHILHRKSDVRKKGRTRGWEMMLSHRFATGVTSGFVKGTPSSDIVAALKHVRACAAQVGHPLLLPTIILAHDLSPANDQKQRDARDWLRHLEQAVSMRDEVECHSNVLWKRPQAYMALTLEMEKAMAMFKDMHDAVTRQDSGETEEGGEAAVAGEKQRRELDRLHRSMLARMDFYKVKLTGLENYIHTTLQRLKVQREAREARLNLEIAGEQRRIAHASKRDSTAMKTISLLGTLFLPGTFLASVFSMTAPSLSTNRHHADQEAKTAADPVISDKLWVYFLLAIPITAAIVGIWIWYDKHKEAQYARDDEDLEKDIIKMEHDVMLNIRKKTISTRHTWNSISPPNR
;
A
#
# COMPACT_ATOMS: atom_id res chain seq x y z
N MET A 1 2.26 -13.69 33.40
CA MET A 1 2.63 -13.82 31.98
C MET A 1 3.00 -12.47 31.40
N ASP A 2 2.09 -11.49 31.42
CA ASP A 2 2.29 -10.17 30.83
C ASP A 2 3.53 -9.43 31.36
N ASP A 3 3.80 -9.50 32.67
CA ASP A 3 5.01 -8.90 33.26
C ASP A 3 6.32 -9.52 32.73
N TYR A 4 6.33 -10.85 32.54
CA TYR A 4 7.49 -11.55 32.00
C TYR A 4 7.73 -11.17 30.54
N LEU A 5 6.67 -11.16 29.71
CA LEU A 5 6.76 -10.75 28.32
C LEU A 5 7.22 -9.30 28.20
N PHE A 6 6.66 -8.41 29.03
CA PHE A 6 7.07 -7.01 29.09
C PHE A 6 8.56 -6.84 29.35
N ARG A 7 9.10 -7.48 30.40
CA ARG A 7 10.54 -7.44 30.71
C ARG A 7 11.38 -8.00 29.57
N GLN A 8 10.95 -9.10 28.96
CA GLN A 8 11.64 -9.69 27.82
C GLN A 8 11.73 -8.68 26.66
N TYR A 9 10.62 -8.05 26.27
CA TYR A 9 10.62 -7.06 25.20
C TYR A 9 11.46 -5.84 25.53
N VAL A 10 11.39 -5.31 26.76
CA VAL A 10 12.24 -4.18 27.21
C VAL A 10 13.73 -4.52 27.08
N ASN A 11 14.12 -5.74 27.46
CA ASN A 11 15.50 -6.20 27.37
C ASN A 11 15.99 -6.32 25.93
N GLU A 12 15.13 -6.76 25.01
CA GLU A 12 15.45 -6.88 23.59
C GLU A 12 15.51 -5.52 22.86
N CYS A 13 14.95 -4.46 23.44
CA CYS A 13 14.94 -3.14 22.82
C CYS A 13 16.33 -2.48 22.83
N ARG A 14 16.65 -1.77 21.75
CA ARG A 14 17.67 -0.71 21.78
C ARG A 14 17.03 0.61 22.22
N VAL A 15 17.85 1.52 22.74
CA VAL A 15 17.39 2.84 23.19
C VAL A 15 17.85 3.91 22.18
N VAL A 16 16.93 4.78 21.83
CA VAL A 16 17.20 6.10 21.23
C VAL A 16 16.69 7.15 22.19
N GLN A 17 17.34 8.29 22.29
CA GLN A 17 16.92 9.33 23.24
C GLN A 17 16.15 10.41 22.50
N GLU A 18 14.95 10.72 22.97
CA GLU A 18 14.11 11.79 22.44
C GLU A 18 13.83 12.83 23.53
N GLU A 19 13.65 14.08 23.12
CA GLU A 19 13.31 15.17 24.05
C GLU A 19 11.95 14.90 24.69
N THR A 20 11.90 14.96 26.02
CA THR A 20 10.72 14.61 26.80
C THR A 20 10.21 15.83 27.54
N LYS A 21 8.88 15.96 27.59
CA LYS A 21 8.12 17.00 28.26
C LYS A 21 7.06 16.34 29.13
N TYR A 22 6.48 17.09 30.06
CA TYR A 22 5.24 16.68 30.71
C TYR A 22 4.10 17.62 30.35
N VAL A 23 2.88 17.10 30.39
CA VAL A 23 1.65 17.87 30.36
C VAL A 23 0.83 17.44 31.56
N GLU A 24 0.50 18.39 32.43
CA GLU A 24 -0.28 18.14 33.64
C GLU A 24 -1.47 19.10 33.70
N ILE A 25 -2.66 18.56 33.91
CA ILE A 25 -3.90 19.32 34.02
C ILE A 25 -4.67 18.76 35.20
N PHE A 26 -5.04 19.61 36.15
CA PHE A 26 -5.89 19.24 37.27
C PHE A 26 -7.07 20.20 37.39
N ASN A 27 -8.25 19.61 37.63
CA ASN A 27 -9.46 20.35 37.93
C ASN A 27 -9.93 19.98 39.34
N TYR A 28 -10.11 20.99 40.19
CA TYR A 28 -10.55 20.85 41.58
C TYR A 28 -11.95 21.41 41.76
N SER A 29 -12.56 21.12 42.92
CA SER A 29 -13.85 21.68 43.30
C SER A 29 -13.81 23.20 43.46
N ASP A 30 -12.68 23.75 43.96
CA ASP A 30 -12.36 25.18 43.92
C ASP A 30 -11.53 25.48 42.66
N PRO A 31 -12.10 26.19 41.67
CA PRO A 31 -11.40 26.52 40.42
C PRO A 31 -10.11 27.32 40.60
N PHE A 32 -9.90 27.95 41.76
CA PHE A 32 -8.66 28.66 42.07
C PHE A 32 -7.43 27.74 42.00
N HIS A 33 -7.60 26.44 42.31
CA HIS A 33 -6.50 25.47 42.28
C HIS A 33 -6.36 24.76 40.93
N ASN A 34 -7.18 25.08 39.92
CA ASN A 34 -7.07 24.46 38.61
C ASN A 34 -5.72 24.81 37.97
N SER A 35 -5.03 23.81 37.44
CA SER A 35 -3.73 23.95 36.81
C SER A 35 -3.70 23.35 35.40
N CYS A 36 -2.85 23.91 34.55
CA CYS A 36 -2.63 23.44 33.19
C CYS A 36 -1.19 23.80 32.78
N GLU A 37 -0.30 22.84 32.90
CA GLU A 37 1.14 23.02 32.76
C GLU A 37 1.71 22.20 31.61
N GLU A 38 2.71 22.75 30.92
CA GLU A 38 3.54 22.04 29.94
C GLU A 38 4.97 22.55 30.05
N HIS A 39 5.88 21.69 30.51
CA HIS A 39 7.30 22.03 30.63
C HIS A 39 8.20 20.87 30.19
N PRO A 40 9.47 21.15 29.83
CA PRO A 40 10.47 20.11 29.62
C PRO A 40 10.60 19.21 30.86
N LEU A 41 10.76 17.91 30.64
CA LEU A 41 10.97 16.93 31.70
C LEU A 41 12.39 16.38 31.55
N THR A 42 13.29 16.87 32.40
CA THR A 42 14.69 16.43 32.39
C THR A 42 14.82 15.04 33.03
N PRO A 43 15.86 14.25 32.68
CA PRO A 43 16.04 12.91 33.23
C PRO A 43 16.12 12.85 34.77
N ASP A 44 16.66 13.89 35.40
CA ASP A 44 16.79 14.07 36.84
C ASP A 44 15.44 14.37 37.53
N GLU A 45 14.50 15.01 36.84
CA GLU A 45 13.15 15.27 37.33
C GLU A 45 12.15 14.15 37.00
N PHE A 46 12.55 13.20 36.15
CA PHE A 46 11.66 12.13 35.67
C PHE A 46 11.07 11.29 36.81
N GLU A 47 11.89 10.84 37.77
CA GLU A 47 11.40 10.11 38.94
C GLU A 47 10.51 11.00 39.83
N ASN A 48 10.86 12.27 40.00
CA ASN A 48 10.05 13.21 40.79
C ASN A 48 8.67 13.40 40.18
N PHE A 49 8.57 13.48 38.85
CA PHE A 49 7.30 13.53 38.14
C PHE A 49 6.49 12.25 38.33
N LEU A 50 7.11 11.08 38.14
CA LEU A 50 6.43 9.79 38.30
C LEU A 50 5.82 9.62 39.70
N PHE A 51 6.61 9.90 40.74
CA PHE A 51 6.23 9.71 42.13
C PHE A 51 5.57 10.93 42.79
N GLN A 52 5.30 12.01 42.04
CA GLN A 52 4.71 13.25 42.57
C GLN A 52 5.49 13.83 43.76
N ARG A 53 6.79 14.05 43.56
CA ARG A 53 7.70 14.58 44.58
C ARG A 53 8.21 15.98 44.19
N GLY A 54 8.58 16.76 45.20
CA GLY A 54 9.15 18.10 44.97
C GLY A 54 8.16 19.01 44.25
N ALA A 55 8.53 19.52 43.07
CA ALA A 55 7.71 20.41 42.25
C ALA A 55 6.40 19.77 41.74
N PHE A 56 6.31 18.43 41.74
CA PHE A 56 5.13 17.69 41.28
C PHE A 56 4.26 17.15 42.43
N ALA A 57 4.56 17.55 43.67
CA ALA A 57 3.75 17.17 44.82
C ALA A 57 2.35 17.83 44.73
N PRO A 58 1.29 17.14 45.19
CA PRO A 58 -0.03 17.75 45.26
C PRO A 58 0.02 19.08 46.02
N PRO A 59 -0.62 20.15 45.51
CA PRO A 59 -0.59 21.45 46.16
C PRO A 59 -1.32 21.41 47.51
N ASP A 60 -0.96 22.32 48.42
CA ASP A 60 -1.70 22.52 49.67
C ASP A 60 -3.09 23.09 49.36
N LEU A 61 -4.10 22.22 49.47
CA LEU A 61 -5.49 22.56 49.17
C LEU A 61 -6.18 23.22 50.36
N ARG A 62 -7.10 24.16 50.06
CA ARG A 62 -8.00 24.69 51.10
C ARG A 62 -8.90 23.59 51.68
N PRO A 63 -9.27 23.67 52.97
CA PRO A 63 -10.18 22.70 53.59
C PRO A 63 -11.48 22.54 52.77
N GLY A 64 -11.84 21.30 52.44
CA GLY A 64 -13.01 20.99 51.61
C GLY A 64 -12.77 21.04 50.10
N THR A 65 -11.57 21.38 49.61
CA THR A 65 -11.24 21.28 48.18
C THR A 65 -10.86 19.85 47.83
N THR A 66 -11.49 19.29 46.79
CA THR A 66 -11.25 17.93 46.30
C THR A 66 -10.85 17.94 44.83
N LEU A 67 -10.02 16.97 44.42
CA LEU A 67 -9.68 16.76 43.02
C LEU A 67 -10.89 16.14 42.30
N LEU A 68 -11.30 16.74 41.18
CA LEU A 68 -12.43 16.27 40.38
C LEU A 68 -12.00 15.45 39.17
N SER A 69 -10.91 15.88 38.51
CA SER A 69 -10.35 15.17 37.36
C SER A 69 -8.93 15.62 37.08
N GLY A 70 -8.17 14.79 36.38
CA GLY A 70 -6.84 15.18 35.95
C GLY A 70 -6.31 14.43 34.74
N LEU A 71 -5.24 14.98 34.16
CA LEU A 71 -4.49 14.40 33.07
C LEU A 71 -3.01 14.60 33.35
N ARG A 72 -2.24 13.50 33.35
CA ARG A 72 -0.79 13.51 33.55
C ARG A 72 -0.13 12.76 32.42
N LEU A 73 0.56 13.45 31.53
CA LEU A 73 1.18 12.84 30.36
C LEU A 73 2.67 13.09 30.33
N ILE A 74 3.43 12.04 30.05
CA ILE A 74 4.80 12.13 29.55
C ILE A 74 4.73 12.22 28.03
N VAL A 75 5.31 13.26 27.45
CA VAL A 75 5.10 13.60 26.05
C VAL A 75 6.42 13.81 25.32
N GLN A 76 6.53 13.22 24.14
CA GLN A 76 7.61 13.45 23.19
C GLN A 76 6.99 13.98 21.89
N THR A 77 6.93 15.31 21.73
CA THR A 77 6.19 15.96 20.62
C THR A 77 6.98 16.08 19.33
N ASP A 78 8.31 16.00 19.40
CA ASP A 78 9.23 16.25 18.28
C ASP A 78 10.24 15.10 18.17
N ALA A 79 9.76 13.86 18.08
CA ALA A 79 10.61 12.68 17.93
C ALA A 79 11.35 12.72 16.57
N LYS A 80 12.68 12.79 16.60
CA LYS A 80 13.54 13.03 15.43
C LYS A 80 14.28 11.78 14.95
N ASP A 81 14.48 10.79 15.82
CA ASP A 81 15.25 9.62 15.44
C ASP A 81 14.51 8.82 14.37
N LYS A 82 15.24 8.49 13.30
CA LYS A 82 14.72 7.75 12.13
C LYS A 82 14.23 6.35 12.48
N ASP A 83 14.60 5.82 13.65
CA ASP A 83 14.27 4.49 14.11
C ASP A 83 13.37 4.52 15.36
N THR A 84 12.89 5.69 15.81
CA THR A 84 12.08 5.87 17.03
C THR A 84 10.77 5.07 17.08
N PHE A 85 10.26 4.63 15.92
CA PHE A 85 9.09 3.75 15.76
C PHE A 85 9.44 2.38 15.15
N MET A 86 10.73 2.03 15.08
CA MET A 86 11.12 0.70 14.61
C MET A 86 10.84 -0.37 15.67
N PRO A 87 10.63 -1.63 15.25
CA PRO A 87 10.50 -2.73 16.19
C PRO A 87 11.68 -2.76 17.17
N LYS A 88 11.38 -3.03 18.44
CA LYS A 88 12.38 -3.17 19.50
C LYS A 88 13.23 -1.90 19.70
N VAL A 89 12.59 -0.72 19.64
CA VAL A 89 13.23 0.57 19.94
C VAL A 89 12.43 1.30 21.00
N LEU A 90 13.10 1.77 22.06
CA LEU A 90 12.54 2.65 23.08
C LEU A 90 13.12 4.06 22.94
N SER A 91 12.28 5.06 23.17
CA SER A 91 12.66 6.48 23.16
C SER A 91 13.05 7.03 24.55
N LEU A 92 13.05 6.15 25.56
CA LEU A 92 13.44 6.40 26.95
C LEU A 92 14.44 5.31 27.38
N PRO A 93 15.33 5.59 28.35
CA PRO A 93 16.14 4.56 28.99
C PRO A 93 15.28 3.40 29.49
N LYS A 94 15.79 2.17 29.42
CA LYS A 94 15.03 0.95 29.77
C LYS A 94 14.43 1.02 31.17
N ASP A 95 15.24 1.44 32.15
CA ASP A 95 14.82 1.55 33.54
C ASP A 95 13.73 2.61 33.71
N ALA A 96 13.90 3.78 33.08
CA ALA A 96 12.91 4.86 33.10
C ALA A 96 11.59 4.45 32.42
N TYR A 97 11.67 3.73 31.30
CA TYR A 97 10.49 3.21 30.61
C TYR A 97 9.75 2.15 31.46
N GLU A 98 10.48 1.22 32.08
CA GLU A 98 9.90 0.23 32.98
C GLU A 98 9.25 0.90 34.20
N GLN A 99 9.94 1.84 34.84
CA GLN A 99 9.39 2.61 35.96
C GLN A 99 8.13 3.39 35.55
N MET A 100 8.17 4.09 34.41
CA MET A 100 7.01 4.84 33.89
C MET A 100 5.80 3.92 33.72
N VAL A 101 5.98 2.78 33.06
CA VAL A 101 4.89 1.84 32.79
C VAL A 101 4.30 1.29 34.09
N ARG A 102 5.13 0.98 35.09
CA ARG A 102 4.67 0.45 36.38
C ARG A 102 4.00 1.51 37.26
N VAL A 103 4.63 2.68 37.42
CA VAL A 103 4.15 3.74 38.33
C VAL A 103 2.87 4.39 37.80
N LEU A 104 2.80 4.64 36.49
CA LEU A 104 1.59 5.20 35.86
C LEU A 104 0.55 4.12 35.50
N ARG A 105 0.76 2.87 35.92
CA ARG A 105 -0.11 1.71 35.63
C ARG A 105 -0.47 1.63 34.14
N LEU A 106 0.50 1.79 33.25
CA LEU A 106 0.27 1.70 31.80
C LEU A 106 0.22 0.22 31.37
N PRO A 107 -0.50 -0.10 30.27
CA PRO A 107 -0.60 -1.47 29.78
C PRO A 107 0.77 -2.04 29.36
N PHE A 108 1.19 -3.13 30.01
CA PHE A 108 2.42 -3.87 29.68
C PHE A 108 2.48 -4.31 28.21
N ARG A 109 1.33 -4.69 27.63
CA ARG A 109 1.19 -5.08 26.21
C ARG A 109 1.49 -3.95 25.23
N GLY A 110 1.58 -2.71 25.71
CA GLY A 110 1.88 -1.54 24.89
C GLY A 110 3.20 -1.65 24.13
N ILE A 111 4.19 -2.38 24.68
CA ILE A 111 5.50 -2.57 24.04
C ILE A 111 5.42 -3.49 22.81
N GLU A 112 4.53 -4.48 22.81
CA GLU A 112 4.35 -5.45 21.73
C GLU A 112 3.81 -4.81 20.45
N THR A 113 3.16 -3.66 20.61
CA THR A 113 2.47 -2.95 19.53
C THR A 113 3.26 -1.75 19.00
N THR A 114 4.50 -1.54 19.47
CA THR A 114 5.39 -0.44 19.06
C THR A 114 5.66 -0.37 17.55
N SER A 115 5.65 -1.52 16.87
CA SER A 115 5.86 -1.62 15.42
C SER A 115 4.60 -1.93 14.61
N VAL A 116 3.40 -1.82 15.21
CA VAL A 116 2.15 -2.04 14.45
C VAL A 116 2.01 -0.96 13.38
N VAL A 117 1.77 -1.39 12.14
CA VAL A 117 1.60 -0.49 10.99
C VAL A 117 0.12 -0.14 10.82
N GLY A 118 -0.17 1.15 10.65
CA GLY A 118 -1.53 1.66 10.44
C GLY A 118 -2.25 2.09 11.72
N PRO A 119 -3.51 2.55 11.61
CA PRO A 119 -4.28 2.97 12.78
C PRO A 119 -4.63 1.75 13.65
N PHE A 120 -4.34 1.85 14.94
CA PHE A 120 -4.56 0.81 15.93
C PHE A 120 -5.18 1.43 17.18
N PHE A 121 -6.25 0.82 17.68
CA PHE A 121 -6.88 1.19 18.93
C PHE A 121 -7.23 -0.07 19.71
N TRP A 122 -6.91 -0.09 21.01
CA TRP A 122 -7.23 -1.18 21.91
C TRP A 122 -7.58 -0.64 23.29
N THR A 123 -8.50 -1.33 23.96
CA THR A 123 -8.97 -0.98 25.30
C THR A 123 -9.19 -2.23 26.14
N SER A 124 -8.92 -2.14 27.44
CA SER A 124 -9.24 -3.18 28.43
C SER A 124 -9.20 -2.61 29.84
N TYR A 125 -9.79 -3.30 30.81
CA TYR A 125 -9.55 -3.00 32.21
C TYR A 125 -8.22 -3.63 32.68
N ASP A 126 -7.57 -2.99 33.64
CA ASP A 126 -6.61 -3.69 34.49
C ASP A 126 -7.32 -4.78 35.30
N HIS A 127 -6.63 -5.88 35.59
CA HIS A 127 -7.18 -7.01 36.36
C HIS A 127 -7.01 -6.78 37.88
N ASP A 128 -6.95 -5.52 38.29
CA ASP A 128 -6.85 -5.09 39.68
C ASP A 128 -8.26 -4.77 40.20
N ASP A 129 -8.86 -5.71 40.92
CA ASP A 129 -10.25 -5.59 41.40
C ASP A 129 -10.42 -4.47 42.44
N ALA A 130 -9.35 -4.06 43.12
CA ALA A 130 -9.40 -3.03 44.17
C ALA A 130 -9.34 -1.60 43.61
N ASP A 131 -8.61 -1.41 42.51
CA ASP A 131 -8.44 -0.11 41.87
C ASP A 131 -8.42 -0.30 40.35
N PRO A 132 -9.60 -0.54 39.75
CA PRO A 132 -9.68 -0.82 38.32
C PRO A 132 -9.20 0.39 37.54
N HIS A 133 -8.37 0.14 36.53
CA HIS A 133 -7.93 1.16 35.57
C HIS A 133 -8.44 0.81 34.18
N LEU A 134 -8.81 1.82 33.39
CA LEU A 134 -9.08 1.65 31.97
C LEU A 134 -7.80 1.91 31.17
N HIS A 135 -7.26 0.86 30.56
CA HIS A 135 -6.12 0.94 29.68
C HIS A 135 -6.56 1.26 28.26
N ILE A 136 -5.89 2.24 27.63
CA ILE A 136 -6.11 2.62 26.24
C ILE A 136 -4.77 2.62 25.52
N LEU A 137 -4.70 1.90 24.40
CA LEU A 137 -3.61 1.98 23.44
C LEU A 137 -4.16 2.57 22.15
N HIS A 138 -3.58 3.66 21.68
CA HIS A 138 -3.99 4.27 20.42
C HIS A 138 -2.73 4.74 19.68
N ARG A 139 -2.53 4.26 18.46
CA ARG A 139 -1.33 4.60 17.70
C ARG A 139 -1.57 4.55 16.21
N LYS A 140 -0.65 5.19 15.52
CA LYS A 140 -0.48 5.10 14.07
C LYS A 140 1.00 5.23 13.79
N SER A 141 1.69 4.09 13.80
CA SER A 141 3.13 4.00 13.61
C SER A 141 3.48 3.47 12.23
N ASP A 142 4.68 3.86 11.79
CA ASP A 142 5.42 3.31 10.66
C ASP A 142 4.85 3.54 9.25
N VAL A 143 5.06 4.76 8.73
CA VAL A 143 5.18 4.99 7.28
C VAL A 143 6.51 5.68 7.01
N ARG A 144 7.55 4.91 6.64
CA ARG A 144 8.80 5.51 6.14
C ARG A 144 8.48 6.29 4.86
N LYS A 145 8.67 7.62 4.91
CA LYS A 145 8.57 8.48 3.73
C LYS A 145 9.90 9.20 3.55
N LYS A 146 10.59 8.94 2.43
CA LYS A 146 11.92 9.51 2.11
C LYS A 146 12.96 9.29 3.23
N GLY A 147 12.98 8.09 3.84
CA GLY A 147 13.95 7.73 4.88
C GLY A 147 13.67 8.29 6.29
N ARG A 148 12.56 9.01 6.50
CA ARG A 148 12.12 9.47 7.83
C ARG A 148 10.93 8.66 8.33
N THR A 149 10.93 8.34 9.61
CA THR A 149 9.77 7.80 10.33
C THR A 149 8.66 8.85 10.39
N ARG A 150 7.42 8.36 10.28
CA ARG A 150 6.22 9.16 10.52
C ARG A 150 5.29 8.32 11.36
N GLY A 151 4.74 8.94 12.39
CA GLY A 151 3.79 8.29 13.25
C GLY A 151 3.64 8.98 14.58
N TRP A 152 2.77 8.40 15.38
CA TRP A 152 2.56 8.73 16.77
C TRP A 152 2.03 7.50 17.51
N GLU A 153 2.27 7.44 18.81
CA GLU A 153 1.73 6.43 19.71
C GLU A 153 1.28 7.06 21.02
N MET A 154 0.32 6.42 21.66
CA MET A 154 -0.24 6.82 22.93
C MET A 154 -0.62 5.59 23.74
N MET A 155 -0.27 5.63 25.01
CA MET A 155 -0.68 4.66 26.03
C MET A 155 -1.26 5.44 27.20
N LEU A 156 -2.50 5.15 27.58
CA LEU A 156 -3.17 5.78 28.70
C LEU A 156 -3.64 4.73 29.70
N SER A 157 -3.70 5.15 30.96
CA SER A 157 -4.32 4.45 32.05
C SER A 157 -5.20 5.43 32.82
N HIS A 158 -6.49 5.14 32.90
CA HIS A 158 -7.45 5.98 33.60
C HIS A 158 -7.86 5.34 34.90
N ARG A 159 -7.60 6.04 36.00
CA ARG A 159 -8.00 5.62 37.34
C ARG A 159 -9.38 6.16 37.67
N PHE A 160 -10.36 5.26 37.86
CA PHE A 160 -11.74 5.68 38.15
C PHE A 160 -11.90 6.32 39.52
N ALA A 161 -11.14 5.87 40.53
CA ALA A 161 -11.23 6.38 41.90
C ALA A 161 -10.89 7.88 42.00
N THR A 162 -9.94 8.37 41.19
CA THR A 162 -9.49 9.78 41.23
C THR A 162 -9.92 10.59 40.00
N GLY A 163 -10.46 9.94 38.97
CA GLY A 163 -10.75 10.57 37.68
C GLY A 163 -9.50 11.08 36.95
N VAL A 164 -8.32 10.51 37.24
CA VAL A 164 -7.04 10.94 36.65
C VAL A 164 -6.64 9.98 35.55
N THR A 165 -6.34 10.53 34.38
CA THR A 165 -5.75 9.80 33.26
C THR A 165 -4.25 10.03 33.23
N SER A 166 -3.46 8.98 33.43
CA SER A 166 -2.01 9.02 33.27
C SER A 166 -1.59 8.39 31.94
N GLY A 167 -0.48 8.82 31.34
CA GLY A 167 -0.13 8.31 30.02
C GLY A 167 1.24 8.69 29.48
N PHE A 168 1.60 8.03 28.38
CA PHE A 168 2.75 8.34 27.55
C PHE A 168 2.29 8.61 26.11
N VAL A 169 2.76 9.70 25.52
CA VAL A 169 2.45 10.11 24.14
C VAL A 169 3.73 10.44 23.40
N LYS A 170 3.94 9.84 22.23
CA LYS A 170 5.08 10.15 21.37
C LYS A 170 4.60 10.45 19.96
N GLY A 171 5.12 11.49 19.35
CA GLY A 171 4.78 11.92 18.00
C GLY A 171 5.99 12.44 17.25
N THR A 172 6.04 12.16 15.95
CA THR A 172 6.96 12.87 15.04
C THR A 172 6.47 14.30 14.78
N PRO A 173 7.33 15.25 14.37
CA PRO A 173 6.91 16.59 13.96
C PRO A 173 5.93 16.60 12.76
N SER A 174 5.82 15.48 12.04
CA SER A 174 4.87 15.32 10.94
C SER A 174 3.48 14.81 11.37
N SER A 175 3.30 14.53 12.66
CA SER A 175 2.05 14.09 13.28
C SER A 175 1.29 15.28 13.90
N ASP A 176 0.00 15.09 14.14
CA ASP A 176 -0.86 16.14 14.70
C ASP A 176 -0.85 16.19 16.23
N ILE A 177 0.11 15.54 16.91
CA ILE A 177 0.16 15.45 18.38
C ILE A 177 0.30 16.83 19.04
N VAL A 178 1.15 17.71 18.51
CA VAL A 178 1.31 19.09 19.02
C VAL A 178 -0.03 19.85 18.95
N ALA A 179 -0.74 19.72 17.83
CA ALA A 179 -2.05 20.33 17.66
C ALA A 179 -3.08 19.72 18.61
N ALA A 180 -3.09 18.39 18.76
CA ALA A 180 -3.99 17.69 19.65
C ALA A 180 -3.80 18.11 21.12
N LEU A 181 -2.55 18.23 21.60
CA LEU A 181 -2.27 18.69 22.96
C LEU A 181 -2.65 20.15 23.19
N LYS A 182 -2.51 21.01 22.18
CA LYS A 182 -3.05 22.37 22.23
C LYS A 182 -4.58 22.37 22.42
N HIS A 183 -5.30 21.50 21.73
CA HIS A 183 -6.75 21.37 21.89
C HIS A 183 -7.14 20.76 23.24
N VAL A 184 -6.40 19.78 23.75
CA VAL A 184 -6.63 19.24 25.11
C VAL A 184 -6.51 20.33 26.16
N ARG A 185 -5.48 21.18 26.09
CA ARG A 185 -5.33 22.32 27.02
C ARG A 185 -6.42 23.37 26.87
N ALA A 186 -6.86 23.64 25.64
CA ALA A 186 -8.01 24.53 25.41
C ALA A 186 -9.32 23.94 25.99
N CYS A 187 -9.38 22.62 26.15
CA CYS A 187 -10.49 21.89 26.77
C CYS A 187 -10.11 21.33 28.15
N ALA A 188 -9.24 22.02 28.91
CA ALA A 188 -8.71 21.53 30.19
C ALA A 188 -9.81 21.08 31.19
N ALA A 189 -10.96 21.76 31.23
CA ALA A 189 -12.09 21.40 32.08
C ALA A 189 -12.71 20.02 31.76
N GLN A 190 -12.45 19.49 30.57
CA GLN A 190 -13.07 18.26 30.03
C GLN A 190 -12.16 17.01 30.16
N VAL A 191 -10.96 17.15 30.72
CA VAL A 191 -9.95 16.06 30.77
C VAL A 191 -10.34 14.88 31.65
N GLY A 192 -11.44 14.98 32.41
CA GLY A 192 -12.02 13.86 33.15
C GLY A 192 -12.49 12.70 32.28
N HIS A 193 -12.71 12.91 30.97
CA HIS A 193 -13.01 11.82 30.05
C HIS A 193 -11.74 11.24 29.43
N PRO A 194 -11.39 9.95 29.65
CA PRO A 194 -10.12 9.38 29.20
C PRO A 194 -9.99 9.30 27.67
N LEU A 195 -11.12 9.28 26.96
CA LEU A 195 -11.15 9.29 25.50
C LEU A 195 -11.07 10.69 24.88
N LEU A 196 -10.96 11.77 25.66
CA LEU A 196 -10.90 13.13 25.12
C LEU A 196 -9.73 13.30 24.14
N LEU A 197 -8.51 12.95 24.57
CA LEU A 197 -7.32 13.02 23.72
C LEU A 197 -7.41 12.05 22.52
N PRO A 198 -7.77 10.75 22.70
CA PRO A 198 -8.05 9.86 21.56
C PRO A 198 -9.04 10.43 20.52
N THR A 199 -10.13 11.06 20.97
CA THR A 199 -11.14 11.65 20.09
C THR A 199 -10.64 12.90 19.37
N ILE A 200 -9.84 13.74 20.04
CA ILE A 200 -9.18 14.89 19.41
C ILE A 200 -8.20 14.42 18.33
N ILE A 201 -7.37 13.41 18.62
CA ILE A 201 -6.43 12.86 17.63
C ILE A 201 -7.19 12.28 16.44
N LEU A 202 -8.25 11.51 16.68
CA LEU A 202 -9.10 10.99 15.60
C LEU A 202 -9.72 12.11 14.77
N ALA A 203 -10.09 13.24 15.38
CA ALA A 203 -10.63 14.39 14.67
C ALA A 203 -9.62 15.03 13.72
N HIS A 204 -8.34 15.11 14.09
CA HIS A 204 -7.28 15.53 13.17
C HIS A 204 -7.10 14.53 12.03
N ASP A 205 -7.11 13.23 12.38
CA ASP A 205 -6.95 12.15 11.43
C ASP A 205 -8.13 12.05 10.44
N LEU A 206 -9.33 12.48 10.82
CA LEU A 206 -10.52 12.54 9.96
C LEU A 206 -10.90 13.98 9.57
N SER A 207 -9.92 14.90 9.59
CA SER A 207 -10.14 16.30 9.26
C SER A 207 -10.63 16.51 7.81
N PRO A 208 -11.38 17.60 7.52
CA PRO A 208 -11.84 17.93 6.18
C PRO A 208 -10.73 18.08 5.14
N ALA A 209 -9.50 18.41 5.57
CA ALA A 209 -8.34 18.47 4.69
C ALA A 209 -8.06 17.14 3.97
N ASN A 210 -8.40 16.01 4.60
CA ASN A 210 -8.27 14.70 3.98
C ASN A 210 -9.34 14.47 2.90
N ASP A 211 -10.57 14.96 3.14
CA ASP A 211 -11.65 14.89 2.15
C ASP A 211 -11.29 15.73 0.92
N GLN A 212 -10.69 16.91 1.12
CA GLN A 212 -10.23 17.76 0.02
C GLN A 212 -9.15 17.08 -0.81
N LYS A 213 -8.13 16.47 -0.17
CA LYS A 213 -7.09 15.71 -0.87
C LYS A 213 -7.67 14.57 -1.72
N GLN A 214 -8.70 13.88 -1.22
CA GLN A 214 -9.39 12.85 -2.00
C GLN A 214 -10.17 13.41 -3.19
N ARG A 215 -10.79 14.59 -3.05
CA ARG A 215 -11.41 15.29 -4.18
C ARG A 215 -10.36 15.69 -5.23
N ASP A 216 -9.27 16.31 -4.80
CA ASP A 216 -8.19 16.75 -5.69
C ASP A 216 -7.56 15.56 -6.43
N ALA A 217 -7.30 14.45 -5.74
CA ALA A 217 -6.76 13.23 -6.35
C ALA A 217 -7.70 12.66 -7.42
N ARG A 218 -9.02 12.80 -7.24
CA ARG A 218 -9.99 12.37 -8.25
C ARG A 218 -10.08 13.34 -9.41
N ASP A 219 -10.08 14.64 -9.16
CA ASP A 219 -10.11 15.60 -10.27
C ASP A 219 -8.85 15.47 -11.12
N TRP A 220 -7.71 15.19 -10.49
CA TRP A 220 -6.51 14.75 -11.18
C TRP A 220 -6.70 13.44 -11.95
N LEU A 221 -7.33 12.41 -11.37
CA LEU A 221 -7.66 11.18 -12.09
C LEU A 221 -8.56 11.44 -13.31
N ARG A 222 -9.58 12.30 -13.20
CA ARG A 222 -10.45 12.67 -14.32
C ARG A 222 -9.67 13.40 -15.42
N HIS A 223 -8.74 14.27 -15.06
CA HIS A 223 -7.86 14.91 -16.02
C HIS A 223 -6.97 13.89 -16.73
N LEU A 224 -6.38 12.93 -16.00
CA LEU A 224 -5.61 11.84 -16.61
C LEU A 224 -6.45 10.97 -17.55
N GLU A 225 -7.70 10.68 -17.19
CA GLU A 225 -8.63 9.94 -18.04
C GLU A 225 -8.92 10.66 -19.35
N GLN A 226 -9.05 11.98 -19.31
CA GLN A 226 -9.26 12.80 -20.49
C GLN A 226 -7.97 12.96 -21.31
N ALA A 227 -6.83 12.98 -20.64
CA ALA A 227 -5.54 13.26 -21.25
C ALA A 227 -4.93 12.08 -22.01
N VAL A 228 -5.44 10.84 -21.84
CA VAL A 228 -5.03 9.60 -22.54
C VAL A 228 -3.59 9.69 -23.06
N SER A 229 -2.62 9.73 -22.16
CA SER A 229 -1.22 9.55 -22.51
C SER A 229 -0.47 8.85 -21.38
N MET A 230 -0.14 7.61 -21.68
CA MET A 230 0.90 6.74 -21.15
C MET A 230 1.84 7.36 -20.09
N ARG A 231 1.69 6.98 -18.80
CA ARG A 231 2.75 6.38 -17.94
C ARG A 231 2.45 6.36 -16.42
N ASP A 232 1.50 7.12 -15.89
CA ASP A 232 1.46 7.42 -14.43
C ASP A 232 0.28 6.84 -13.62
N GLU A 233 -0.06 5.56 -13.80
CA GLU A 233 -1.12 4.90 -12.99
C GLU A 233 -0.68 4.63 -11.54
N VAL A 234 0.61 4.41 -11.30
CA VAL A 234 1.15 4.00 -9.99
C VAL A 234 1.04 5.11 -8.94
N GLU A 235 1.25 6.37 -9.35
CA GLU A 235 1.18 7.51 -8.42
C GLU A 235 -0.27 7.80 -7.99
N CYS A 236 -1.24 7.54 -8.87
CA CYS A 236 -2.67 7.71 -8.59
C CYS A 236 -3.21 6.76 -7.53
N HIS A 237 -2.85 5.48 -7.61
CA HIS A 237 -3.26 4.51 -6.61
C HIS A 237 -2.77 4.89 -5.21
N SER A 238 -1.57 5.44 -5.09
CA SER A 238 -1.01 5.84 -3.79
C SER A 238 -1.73 7.05 -3.18
N ASN A 239 -2.16 8.01 -4.00
CA ASN A 239 -2.80 9.25 -3.54
C ASN A 239 -4.30 9.06 -3.25
N VAL A 240 -5.01 8.24 -4.02
CA VAL A 240 -6.45 7.97 -3.83
C VAL A 240 -6.70 7.03 -2.64
N LEU A 241 -5.78 6.10 -2.34
CA LEU A 241 -5.94 5.07 -1.30
C LEU A 241 -5.28 5.41 0.05
N TRP A 242 -4.85 6.66 0.25
CA TRP A 242 -4.02 7.08 1.39
C TRP A 242 -4.61 6.75 2.78
N LYS A 243 -5.93 6.59 2.92
CA LYS A 243 -6.57 6.10 4.15
C LYS A 243 -7.66 5.09 3.79
N ARG A 244 -7.55 3.85 4.27
CA ARG A 244 -8.59 2.82 4.15
C ARG A 244 -9.72 3.14 5.14
N PRO A 245 -10.93 3.50 4.69
CA PRO A 245 -12.03 3.84 5.60
C PRO A 245 -12.38 2.69 6.55
N GLN A 246 -12.21 1.44 6.11
CA GLN A 246 -12.49 0.25 6.92
C GLN A 246 -11.64 0.22 8.20
N ALA A 247 -10.37 0.63 8.12
CA ALA A 247 -9.48 0.65 9.28
C ALA A 247 -9.90 1.71 10.30
N TYR A 248 -10.34 2.88 9.84
CA TYR A 248 -10.85 3.93 10.70
C TYR A 248 -12.25 3.61 11.24
N MET A 249 -13.06 2.85 10.49
CA MET A 249 -14.36 2.35 10.95
C MET A 249 -14.17 1.37 12.12
N ALA A 250 -13.25 0.41 11.97
CA ALA A 250 -12.90 -0.50 13.07
C ALA A 250 -12.41 0.28 14.31
N LEU A 251 -11.62 1.33 14.10
CA LEU A 251 -11.15 2.19 15.17
C LEU A 251 -12.31 2.92 15.88
N THR A 252 -13.30 3.44 15.15
CA THR A 252 -14.49 4.06 15.78
C THR A 252 -15.28 3.06 16.62
N LEU A 253 -15.41 1.81 16.17
CA LEU A 253 -16.11 0.76 16.91
C LEU A 253 -15.38 0.39 18.22
N GLU A 254 -14.06 0.25 18.19
CA GLU A 254 -13.28 -0.02 19.40
C GLU A 254 -13.26 1.18 20.35
N MET A 255 -13.29 2.42 19.84
CA MET A 255 -13.47 3.61 20.67
C MET A 255 -14.84 3.67 21.33
N GLU A 256 -15.92 3.29 20.63
CA GLU A 256 -17.27 3.17 21.22
C GLU A 256 -17.31 2.11 22.31
N LYS A 257 -16.65 0.97 22.10
CA LYS A 257 -16.48 -0.05 23.13
C LYS A 257 -15.74 0.51 24.35
N ALA A 258 -14.68 1.29 24.16
CA ALA A 258 -13.97 1.95 25.25
C ALA A 258 -14.86 2.96 25.99
N MET A 259 -15.71 3.71 25.27
CA MET A 259 -16.69 4.62 25.86
C MET A 259 -17.71 3.85 26.71
N ALA A 260 -18.23 2.73 26.21
CA ALA A 260 -19.16 1.88 26.96
C ALA A 260 -18.52 1.33 28.24
N MET A 261 -17.30 0.78 28.16
CA MET A 261 -16.55 0.33 29.33
C MET A 261 -16.37 1.48 30.33
N PHE A 262 -15.87 2.63 29.88
CA PHE A 262 -15.73 3.80 30.75
C PHE A 262 -17.04 4.16 31.48
N LYS A 263 -18.17 4.19 30.76
CA LYS A 263 -19.47 4.54 31.33
C LYS A 263 -19.95 3.53 32.37
N ASP A 264 -19.83 2.24 32.07
CA ASP A 264 -20.25 1.15 32.96
C ASP A 264 -19.49 1.21 34.30
N MET A 265 -18.16 1.36 34.24
CA MET A 265 -17.33 1.41 35.44
C MET A 265 -17.47 2.74 36.19
N HIS A 266 -17.54 3.87 35.47
CA HIS A 266 -17.78 5.18 36.09
C HIS A 266 -19.10 5.20 36.88
N ASP A 267 -20.17 4.62 36.32
CA ASP A 267 -21.45 4.52 37.00
C ASP A 267 -21.42 3.53 38.17
N ALA A 268 -20.61 2.46 38.10
CA ALA A 268 -20.41 1.53 39.22
C ALA A 268 -19.70 2.21 40.40
N VAL A 269 -18.60 2.91 40.15
CA VAL A 269 -17.84 3.66 41.16
C VAL A 269 -18.68 4.78 41.77
N THR A 270 -19.44 5.52 40.94
CA THR A 270 -20.32 6.60 41.43
C THR A 270 -21.41 6.07 42.36
N ARG A 271 -21.97 4.88 42.10
CA ARG A 271 -22.98 4.27 42.97
C ARG A 271 -22.42 3.87 44.34
N GLN A 272 -21.19 3.38 44.40
CA GLN A 272 -20.52 3.08 45.68
C GLN A 272 -20.29 4.36 46.50
N ASP A 273 -19.76 5.41 45.87
CA ASP A 273 -19.43 6.69 46.53
C ASP A 273 -20.68 7.41 47.09
N SER A 274 -21.82 7.31 46.39
CA SER A 274 -23.10 7.87 46.85
C SER A 274 -23.70 7.20 48.09
N GLY A 275 -23.22 6.00 48.46
CA GLY A 275 -23.67 5.29 49.66
C GLY A 275 -22.98 5.73 50.96
N GLU A 276 -21.85 6.46 50.88
CA GLU A 276 -20.96 6.71 52.01
C GLU A 276 -20.82 8.20 52.41
N THR A 277 -21.32 9.14 51.61
CA THR A 277 -21.07 10.58 51.84
C THR A 277 -22.28 11.33 52.41
N GLU A 278 -22.12 11.98 53.57
CA GLU A 278 -23.09 12.93 54.13
C GLU A 278 -23.33 14.11 53.17
N GLU A 279 -24.60 14.33 52.82
CA GLU A 279 -25.09 15.35 51.90
C GLU A 279 -24.83 16.78 52.43
N GLY A 280 -24.19 17.67 51.63
CA GLY A 280 -24.34 19.12 51.82
C GLY A 280 -23.13 20.05 51.60
N GLY A 281 -21.92 19.55 51.32
CA GLY A 281 -20.74 20.40 51.12
C GLY A 281 -20.61 21.02 49.72
N GLU A 282 -19.97 22.19 49.60
CA GLU A 282 -19.66 22.86 48.31
C GLU A 282 -18.89 21.93 47.34
N ALA A 283 -18.04 21.05 47.87
CA ALA A 283 -17.30 20.04 47.11
C ALA A 283 -18.22 18.99 46.44
N ALA A 284 -19.27 18.55 47.14
CA ALA A 284 -20.23 17.58 46.62
C ALA A 284 -21.03 18.19 45.46
N VAL A 285 -21.43 19.46 45.59
CA VAL A 285 -22.12 20.22 44.53
C VAL A 285 -21.22 20.38 43.29
N ALA A 286 -19.95 20.73 43.48
CA ALA A 286 -18.98 20.81 42.39
C ALA A 286 -18.77 19.45 41.70
N GLY A 287 -18.69 18.36 42.47
CA GLY A 287 -18.59 17.00 41.96
C GLY A 287 -19.81 16.59 41.12
N GLU A 288 -21.04 16.87 41.59
CA GLU A 288 -22.25 16.63 40.81
C GLU A 288 -22.29 17.43 39.50
N LYS A 289 -21.88 18.71 39.54
CA LYS A 289 -21.80 19.54 38.35
C LYS A 289 -20.82 18.94 37.34
N GLN A 290 -19.63 18.53 37.78
CA GLN A 290 -18.64 17.90 36.91
C GLN A 290 -19.14 16.57 36.33
N ARG A 291 -19.83 15.74 37.12
CA ARG A 291 -20.47 14.51 36.64
C ARG A 291 -21.47 14.77 35.50
N ARG A 292 -22.31 15.80 35.64
CA ARG A 292 -23.27 16.19 34.59
C ARG A 292 -22.58 16.68 33.31
N GLU A 293 -21.54 17.49 33.45
CA GLU A 293 -20.74 17.95 32.31
C GLU A 293 -19.98 16.80 31.63
N LEU A 294 -19.45 15.85 32.40
CA LEU A 294 -18.80 14.65 31.90
C LEU A 294 -19.78 13.75 31.13
N ASP A 295 -20.99 13.56 31.64
CA ASP A 295 -22.05 12.80 30.94
C ASP A 295 -22.53 13.51 29.66
N ARG A 296 -22.56 14.84 29.66
CA ARG A 296 -22.87 15.64 28.48
C ARG A 296 -21.78 15.50 27.42
N LEU A 297 -20.51 15.57 27.84
CA LEU A 297 -19.35 15.37 26.98
C LEU A 297 -19.35 13.95 26.40
N HIS A 298 -19.58 12.93 27.23
CA HIS A 298 -19.66 11.53 26.82
C HIS A 298 -20.69 11.33 25.69
N ARG A 299 -21.92 11.84 25.88
CA ARG A 299 -22.97 11.80 24.85
C ARG A 299 -22.58 12.54 23.57
N SER A 300 -21.92 13.70 23.71
CA SER A 300 -21.43 14.45 22.56
C SER A 300 -20.33 13.69 21.79
N MET A 301 -19.44 12.98 22.50
CA MET A 301 -18.39 12.16 21.91
C MET A 301 -18.95 10.93 21.19
N LEU A 302 -19.96 10.26 21.74
CA LEU A 302 -20.67 9.17 21.08
C LEU A 302 -21.33 9.64 19.77
N ALA A 303 -22.06 10.76 19.81
CA ALA A 303 -22.65 11.35 18.60
C ALA A 303 -21.58 11.72 17.55
N ARG A 304 -20.37 12.09 18.01
CA ARG A 304 -19.22 12.33 17.11
C ARG A 304 -18.68 11.04 16.50
N MET A 305 -18.67 9.92 17.22
CA MET A 305 -18.30 8.62 16.66
C MET A 305 -19.32 8.18 15.59
N ASP A 306 -20.62 8.33 15.86
CA ASP A 306 -21.68 8.09 14.87
C ASP A 306 -21.52 8.94 13.61
N PHE A 307 -21.25 10.24 13.79
CA PHE A 307 -20.93 11.13 12.67
C PHE A 307 -19.73 10.63 11.85
N TYR A 308 -18.65 10.19 12.51
CA TYR A 308 -17.49 9.64 11.81
C TYR A 308 -17.78 8.33 11.08
N LYS A 309 -18.58 7.44 11.65
CA LYS A 309 -19.02 6.22 10.96
C LYS A 309 -19.75 6.56 9.67
N VAL A 310 -20.75 7.44 9.71
CA VAL A 310 -21.49 7.87 8.51
C VAL A 310 -20.57 8.52 7.47
N LYS A 311 -19.65 9.40 7.93
CA LYS A 311 -18.65 10.02 7.06
C LYS A 311 -17.78 8.96 6.37
N LEU A 312 -17.25 8.00 7.11
CA LEU A 312 -16.38 6.94 6.61
C LEU A 312 -17.10 6.02 5.62
N THR A 313 -18.36 5.66 5.87
CA THR A 313 -19.20 4.91 4.93
C THR A 313 -19.37 5.69 3.61
N GLY A 314 -19.59 7.01 3.69
CA GLY A 314 -19.64 7.87 2.51
C GLY A 314 -18.35 7.85 1.69
N LEU A 315 -17.19 7.88 2.37
CA LEU A 315 -15.88 7.77 1.71
C LEU A 315 -15.63 6.38 1.11
N GLU A 316 -16.07 5.32 1.78
CA GLU A 316 -15.90 3.93 1.32
C GLU A 316 -16.64 3.67 0.00
N ASN A 317 -17.92 4.05 -0.06
CA ASN A 317 -18.72 3.93 -1.28
C ASN A 317 -18.05 4.62 -2.47
N TYR A 318 -17.37 5.74 -2.20
CA TYR A 318 -16.68 6.51 -3.22
C TYR A 318 -15.36 5.88 -3.68
N ILE A 319 -14.58 5.32 -2.76
CA ILE A 319 -13.36 4.60 -3.11
C ILE A 319 -13.70 3.37 -3.95
N HIS A 320 -14.77 2.65 -3.61
CA HIS A 320 -15.20 1.48 -4.38
C HIS A 320 -15.54 1.84 -5.83
N THR A 321 -16.33 2.89 -6.06
CA THR A 321 -16.66 3.34 -7.43
C THR A 321 -15.44 3.79 -8.21
N THR A 322 -14.50 4.48 -7.56
CA THR A 322 -13.25 4.95 -8.20
C THR A 322 -12.34 3.78 -8.58
N LEU A 323 -12.21 2.76 -7.72
CA LEU A 323 -11.45 1.54 -7.99
C LEU A 323 -12.05 0.73 -9.15
N GLN A 324 -13.37 0.60 -9.21
CA GLN A 324 -14.05 -0.06 -10.33
C GLN A 324 -13.79 0.67 -11.64
N ARG A 325 -13.83 2.02 -11.64
CA ARG A 325 -13.54 2.83 -12.83
C ARG A 325 -12.10 2.64 -13.33
N LEU A 326 -11.13 2.67 -12.40
CA LEU A 326 -9.72 2.40 -12.71
C LEU A 326 -9.51 0.99 -13.28
N LYS A 327 -10.17 -0.02 -12.72
CA LYS A 327 -10.09 -1.41 -13.20
C LYS A 327 -10.58 -1.52 -14.65
N VAL A 328 -11.75 -0.94 -14.95
CA VAL A 328 -12.32 -0.96 -16.31
C VAL A 328 -11.39 -0.26 -17.31
N GLN A 329 -10.75 0.84 -16.92
CA GLN A 329 -9.80 1.54 -17.79
C GLN A 329 -8.55 0.72 -18.06
N ARG A 330 -8.00 0.08 -17.03
CA ARG A 330 -6.85 -0.80 -17.18
C ARG A 330 -7.15 -1.93 -18.15
N GLU A 331 -8.29 -2.60 -17.99
CA GLU A 331 -8.74 -3.65 -18.91
C GLU A 331 -8.91 -3.12 -20.35
N ALA A 332 -9.50 -1.94 -20.52
CA ALA A 332 -9.66 -1.32 -21.84
C ALA A 332 -8.31 -0.95 -22.48
N ARG A 333 -7.34 -0.50 -21.69
CA ARG A 333 -5.98 -0.19 -22.14
C ARG A 333 -5.23 -1.47 -22.55
N GLU A 334 -5.27 -2.50 -21.73
CA GLU A 334 -4.68 -3.81 -22.03
C GLU A 334 -5.27 -4.38 -23.33
N ALA A 335 -6.58 -4.26 -23.53
CA ALA A 335 -7.23 -4.68 -24.78
C ALA A 335 -6.73 -3.87 -26.01
N ARG A 336 -6.56 -2.55 -25.89
CA ARG A 336 -6.02 -1.71 -26.98
C ARG A 336 -4.57 -2.06 -27.32
N LEU A 337 -3.72 -2.25 -26.31
CA LEU A 337 -2.33 -2.64 -26.50
C LEU A 337 -2.24 -4.01 -27.20
N ASN A 338 -3.07 -4.97 -26.79
CA ASN A 338 -3.12 -6.28 -27.44
C ASN A 338 -3.55 -6.18 -28.91
N LEU A 339 -4.50 -5.30 -29.25
CA LEU A 339 -4.90 -5.03 -30.64
C LEU A 339 -3.77 -4.38 -31.46
N GLU A 340 -3.03 -3.42 -30.87
CA GLU A 340 -1.88 -2.78 -31.53
C GLU A 340 -0.75 -3.78 -31.77
N ILE A 341 -0.44 -4.63 -30.77
CA ILE A 341 0.52 -5.72 -30.90
C ILE A 341 0.07 -6.71 -32.00
N ALA A 342 -1.21 -7.07 -32.04
CA ALA A 342 -1.73 -7.94 -33.10
C ALA A 342 -1.59 -7.29 -34.49
N GLY A 343 -1.83 -5.98 -34.60
CA GLY A 343 -1.62 -5.22 -35.83
C GLY A 343 -0.15 -5.19 -36.28
N GLU A 344 0.79 -4.98 -35.35
CA GLU A 344 2.23 -5.03 -35.64
C GLU A 344 2.71 -6.44 -35.96
N GLN A 345 2.22 -7.47 -35.25
CA GLN A 345 2.48 -8.88 -35.58
C GLN A 345 1.99 -9.20 -36.99
N ARG A 346 0.84 -8.68 -37.41
CA ARG A 346 0.34 -8.81 -38.79
C ARG A 346 1.29 -8.16 -39.80
N ARG A 347 1.81 -6.96 -39.50
CA ARG A 347 2.80 -6.30 -40.38
C ARG A 347 4.09 -7.11 -40.47
N ILE A 348 4.60 -7.63 -39.36
CA ILE A 348 5.79 -8.49 -39.30
C ILE A 348 5.55 -9.78 -40.08
N ALA A 349 4.39 -10.41 -39.94
CA ALA A 349 4.03 -11.62 -40.68
C ALA A 349 3.99 -11.36 -42.20
N HIS A 350 3.37 -10.25 -42.65
CA HIS A 350 3.38 -9.87 -44.06
C HIS A 350 4.79 -9.58 -44.60
N ALA A 351 5.65 -8.91 -43.82
CA ALA A 351 7.03 -8.68 -44.18
C ALA A 351 7.82 -10.00 -44.27
N SER A 352 7.63 -10.91 -43.31
CA SER A 352 8.26 -12.24 -43.28
C SER A 352 7.82 -13.13 -44.44
N LYS A 353 6.55 -13.04 -44.87
CA LYS A 353 6.05 -13.75 -46.06
C LYS A 353 6.76 -13.26 -47.33
N ARG A 354 6.98 -11.94 -47.46
CA ARG A 354 7.75 -11.38 -48.58
C ARG A 354 9.21 -11.83 -48.56
N ASP A 355 9.84 -11.84 -47.38
CA ASP A 355 11.22 -12.31 -47.22
C ASP A 355 11.35 -13.81 -47.54
N SER A 356 10.37 -14.62 -47.13
CA SER A 356 10.30 -16.05 -47.49
C SER A 356 10.22 -16.27 -49.00
N THR A 357 9.46 -15.44 -49.72
CA THR A 357 9.41 -15.51 -51.20
C THR A 357 10.76 -15.18 -51.83
N ALA A 358 11.48 -14.17 -51.32
CA ALA A 358 12.84 -13.87 -51.77
C ALA A 358 13.84 -14.99 -51.44
N MET A 359 13.66 -15.66 -50.30
CA MET A 359 14.48 -16.83 -49.95
C MET A 359 14.23 -18.02 -50.89
N LYS A 360 12.97 -18.25 -51.31
CA LYS A 360 12.63 -19.26 -52.32
C LYS A 360 13.35 -19.00 -53.65
N THR A 361 13.44 -17.75 -54.10
CA THR A 361 14.12 -17.42 -55.37
C THR A 361 15.64 -17.62 -55.30
N ILE A 362 16.27 -17.28 -54.18
CA ILE A 362 17.72 -17.56 -53.96
C ILE A 362 17.98 -19.06 -53.92
N SER A 363 17.13 -19.82 -53.21
CA SER A 363 17.23 -21.28 -53.15
C SER A 363 17.07 -21.95 -54.52
N LEU A 364 16.13 -21.46 -55.34
CA LEU A 364 15.97 -21.90 -56.73
C LEU A 364 17.24 -21.63 -57.56
N LEU A 365 17.83 -20.45 -57.42
CA LEU A 365 19.06 -20.10 -58.13
C LEU A 365 20.23 -20.99 -57.70
N GLY A 366 20.35 -21.28 -56.40
CA GLY A 366 21.32 -22.24 -55.88
C GLY A 366 21.09 -23.65 -56.44
N THR A 367 19.85 -24.10 -56.47
CA THR A 367 19.45 -25.42 -57.03
C THR A 367 19.81 -25.56 -58.51
N LEU A 368 19.72 -24.46 -59.27
CA LEU A 368 20.09 -24.41 -60.68
C LEU A 368 21.61 -24.48 -60.90
N PHE A 369 22.40 -23.81 -60.05
CA PHE A 369 23.85 -23.68 -60.23
C PHE A 369 24.69 -24.76 -59.53
N LEU A 370 24.20 -25.38 -58.46
CA LEU A 370 24.95 -26.38 -57.68
C LEU A 370 25.35 -27.63 -58.50
N PRO A 371 24.46 -28.24 -59.31
CA PRO A 371 24.81 -29.43 -60.08
C PRO A 371 25.87 -29.14 -61.15
N GLY A 372 25.74 -28.00 -61.83
CA GLY A 372 26.70 -27.55 -62.85
C GLY A 372 28.07 -27.25 -62.26
N THR A 373 28.11 -26.54 -61.14
CA THR A 373 29.38 -26.19 -60.46
C THR A 373 30.07 -27.42 -59.84
N PHE A 374 29.30 -28.34 -59.24
CA PHE A 374 29.85 -29.60 -58.71
C PHE A 374 30.45 -30.46 -59.82
N LEU A 375 29.72 -30.66 -60.93
CA LEU A 375 30.24 -31.41 -62.08
C LEU A 375 31.47 -30.72 -62.68
N ALA A 376 31.45 -29.39 -62.84
CA ALA A 376 32.61 -28.65 -63.33
C ALA A 376 33.84 -28.83 -62.42
N SER A 377 33.67 -28.84 -61.09
CA SER A 377 34.75 -29.12 -60.14
C SER A 377 35.29 -30.54 -60.26
N VAL A 378 34.41 -31.55 -60.33
CA VAL A 378 34.80 -32.97 -60.52
C VAL A 378 35.57 -33.16 -61.83
N PHE A 379 35.11 -32.55 -62.93
CA PHE A 379 35.80 -32.61 -64.23
C PHE A 379 37.10 -31.79 -64.25
N SER A 380 37.20 -30.71 -63.46
CA SER A 380 38.43 -29.92 -63.30
C SER A 380 39.49 -30.65 -62.46
N MET A 381 39.08 -31.35 -61.41
CA MET A 381 39.96 -32.19 -60.57
C MET A 381 40.45 -33.45 -61.30
N THR A 382 39.75 -33.89 -62.35
CA THR A 382 40.08 -35.11 -63.10
C THR A 382 40.86 -34.86 -64.39
N ALA A 383 41.28 -33.62 -64.66
CA ALA A 383 42.34 -33.33 -65.62
C ALA A 383 43.65 -33.16 -64.83
N PRO A 384 44.63 -34.11 -64.87
CA PRO A 384 45.16 -34.74 -66.09
C PRO A 384 45.49 -36.26 -66.00
N SER A 385 45.30 -36.97 -67.12
CA SER A 385 45.88 -38.28 -67.54
C SER A 385 44.82 -39.30 -68.00
N LEU A 386 44.15 -39.01 -69.13
CA LEU A 386 43.70 -40.08 -70.01
C LEU A 386 44.64 -40.18 -71.21
N SER A 387 45.90 -40.44 -70.92
CA SER A 387 46.91 -40.87 -71.89
C SER A 387 47.43 -42.24 -71.46
N THR A 388 46.92 -43.30 -72.08
CA THR A 388 47.69 -44.54 -72.20
C THR A 388 47.37 -45.21 -73.54
N ASN A 389 48.04 -44.67 -74.55
CA ASN A 389 48.57 -45.31 -75.75
C ASN A 389 48.43 -46.84 -75.90
N ARG A 390 48.06 -47.26 -77.11
CA ARG A 390 48.89 -48.19 -77.90
C ARG A 390 48.82 -47.84 -79.40
N HIS A 391 49.95 -47.30 -79.90
CA HIS A 391 50.67 -47.58 -81.17
C HIS A 391 49.93 -47.43 -82.52
N HIS A 392 50.45 -46.82 -83.60
CA HIS A 392 51.79 -46.33 -83.98
C HIS A 392 51.67 -45.43 -85.25
N ALA A 393 52.61 -44.47 -85.42
CA ALA A 393 53.10 -43.84 -86.66
C ALA A 393 52.11 -42.97 -87.49
N ASP A 394 52.37 -41.72 -87.91
CA ASP A 394 53.58 -40.90 -88.04
C ASP A 394 53.20 -39.39 -88.01
N GLN A 395 54.11 -38.56 -87.51
CA GLN A 395 54.56 -37.24 -88.01
C GLN A 395 53.49 -36.23 -88.53
N GLU A 396 53.37 -34.98 -88.07
CA GLU A 396 54.41 -33.96 -87.95
C GLU A 396 53.83 -32.68 -87.29
N ALA A 397 54.71 -31.85 -86.73
CA ALA A 397 54.42 -30.73 -85.84
C ALA A 397 53.70 -29.53 -86.46
N LYS A 398 52.83 -28.87 -85.67
CA LYS A 398 52.70 -27.41 -85.64
C LYS A 398 52.11 -26.91 -84.31
N THR A 399 52.91 -26.09 -83.65
CA THR A 399 52.64 -25.30 -82.44
C THR A 399 51.53 -24.27 -82.67
N ALA A 400 50.47 -24.36 -81.89
CA ALA A 400 49.69 -23.24 -81.41
C ALA A 400 49.13 -23.65 -80.05
N ALA A 401 49.10 -22.73 -79.09
CA ALA A 401 48.56 -22.98 -77.76
C ALA A 401 47.05 -23.22 -77.87
N ASP A 402 46.66 -24.46 -78.19
CA ASP A 402 45.27 -24.86 -78.11
C ASP A 402 44.93 -24.93 -76.63
N PRO A 403 43.96 -24.13 -76.14
CA PRO A 403 43.37 -24.44 -74.85
C PRO A 403 42.89 -25.88 -75.00
N VAL A 404 43.38 -26.78 -74.14
CA VAL A 404 42.97 -28.20 -74.16
C VAL A 404 41.50 -28.26 -73.74
N ILE A 405 40.62 -27.85 -74.63
CA ILE A 405 39.20 -28.12 -74.61
C ILE A 405 39.13 -29.59 -74.97
N SER A 406 39.09 -30.42 -73.94
CA SER A 406 38.89 -31.86 -74.10
C SER A 406 37.68 -32.11 -75.00
N ASP A 407 37.85 -32.92 -76.07
CA ASP A 407 36.77 -33.38 -76.98
C ASP A 407 35.60 -34.09 -76.27
N LYS A 408 35.70 -34.29 -74.94
CA LYS A 408 34.65 -34.84 -74.08
C LYS A 408 33.80 -33.78 -73.38
N LEU A 409 33.93 -32.50 -73.73
CA LEU A 409 33.09 -31.42 -73.20
C LEU A 409 31.57 -31.68 -73.41
N TRP A 410 31.20 -32.44 -74.44
CA TRP A 410 29.81 -32.85 -74.68
C TRP A 410 29.25 -33.78 -73.58
N VAL A 411 30.11 -34.58 -72.92
CA VAL A 411 29.71 -35.47 -71.80
C VAL A 411 29.28 -34.65 -70.58
N TYR A 412 29.93 -33.50 -70.34
CA TYR A 412 29.51 -32.57 -69.29
C TYR A 412 28.09 -32.06 -69.53
N PHE A 413 27.77 -31.59 -70.75
CA PHE A 413 26.41 -31.11 -71.08
C PHE A 413 25.37 -32.23 -71.03
N LEU A 414 25.73 -33.44 -71.49
CA LEU A 414 24.84 -34.60 -71.48
C LEU A 414 24.48 -35.06 -70.06
N LEU A 415 25.36 -34.83 -69.08
CA LEU A 415 25.13 -35.20 -67.68
C LEU A 415 24.52 -34.05 -66.87
N ALA A 416 25.02 -32.83 -67.05
CA ALA A 416 24.62 -31.67 -66.26
C ALA A 416 23.18 -31.23 -66.53
N ILE A 417 22.75 -31.21 -67.80
CA ILE A 417 21.40 -30.76 -68.17
C ILE A 417 20.30 -31.66 -67.58
N PRO A 418 20.32 -33.01 -67.76
CA PRO A 418 19.26 -33.86 -67.22
C PRO A 418 19.26 -33.92 -65.69
N ILE A 419 20.44 -33.89 -65.04
CA ILE A 419 20.51 -33.87 -63.57
C ILE A 419 19.92 -32.56 -63.04
N THR A 420 20.26 -31.43 -63.64
CA THR A 420 19.70 -30.13 -63.24
C THR A 420 18.19 -30.09 -63.48
N ALA A 421 17.71 -30.61 -64.62
CA ALA A 421 16.29 -30.71 -64.93
C ALA A 421 15.53 -31.61 -63.95
N ALA A 422 16.12 -32.74 -63.53
CA ALA A 422 15.54 -33.63 -62.54
C ALA A 422 15.43 -32.96 -61.16
N ILE A 423 16.48 -32.28 -60.70
CA ILE A 423 16.49 -31.60 -59.40
C ILE A 423 15.49 -30.44 -59.38
N VAL A 424 15.48 -29.60 -60.43
CA VAL A 424 14.50 -28.50 -60.56
C VAL A 424 13.08 -29.05 -60.67
N GLY A 425 12.87 -30.13 -61.43
CA GLY A 425 11.56 -30.78 -61.56
C GLY A 425 11.01 -31.32 -60.23
N ILE A 426 11.86 -31.97 -59.43
CA ILE A 426 11.50 -32.44 -58.09
C ILE A 426 11.20 -31.25 -57.16
N TRP A 427 11.99 -30.19 -57.22
CA TRP A 427 11.76 -28.98 -56.42
C TRP A 427 10.43 -28.30 -56.77
N ILE A 428 10.14 -28.10 -58.06
CA ILE A 428 8.85 -27.51 -58.51
C ILE A 428 7.68 -28.39 -58.07
N TRP A 429 7.80 -29.71 -58.19
CA TRP A 429 6.76 -30.64 -57.74
C TRP A 429 6.54 -30.53 -56.23
N TYR A 430 7.60 -30.51 -55.43
CA TYR A 430 7.53 -30.38 -53.98
C TYR A 430 6.96 -29.03 -53.55
N ASP A 431 7.40 -27.93 -54.16
CA ASP A 431 6.94 -26.58 -53.86
C ASP A 431 5.44 -26.44 -54.20
N LYS A 432 5.01 -26.86 -55.40
CA LYS A 432 3.59 -26.83 -55.79
C LYS A 432 2.70 -27.71 -54.91
N HIS A 433 3.18 -28.87 -54.47
CA HIS A 433 2.40 -29.77 -53.64
C HIS A 433 2.25 -29.22 -52.20
N LYS A 434 3.28 -28.57 -51.67
CA LYS A 434 3.23 -27.92 -50.35
C LYS A 434 2.46 -26.61 -50.35
N GLU A 435 2.54 -25.81 -51.42
CA GLU A 435 1.80 -24.55 -51.54
C GLU A 435 0.28 -24.74 -51.44
N ALA A 436 -0.26 -25.85 -51.95
CA ALA A 436 -1.68 -26.17 -51.85
C ALA A 436 -2.14 -26.47 -50.41
N GLN A 437 -1.26 -27.02 -49.56
CA GLN A 437 -1.55 -27.23 -48.14
C GLN A 437 -1.45 -25.89 -47.37
N TYR A 438 -0.38 -25.13 -47.58
CA TYR A 438 -0.20 -23.83 -46.91
C TYR A 438 -1.27 -22.80 -47.29
N ALA A 439 -1.79 -22.82 -48.51
CA ALA A 439 -2.87 -21.92 -48.91
C ALA A 439 -4.18 -22.18 -48.16
N ARG A 440 -4.49 -23.44 -47.82
CA ARG A 440 -5.67 -23.78 -47.01
C ARG A 440 -5.48 -23.37 -45.56
N ASP A 441 -4.30 -23.66 -45.00
CA ASP A 441 -3.95 -23.27 -43.64
C ASP A 441 -3.99 -21.73 -43.46
N ASP A 442 -3.52 -20.96 -44.46
CA ASP A 442 -3.61 -19.50 -44.49
C ASP A 442 -5.06 -19.00 -44.52
N GLU A 443 -5.94 -19.62 -45.31
CA GLU A 443 -7.35 -19.22 -45.44
C GLU A 443 -8.14 -19.50 -44.14
N ASP A 444 -7.84 -20.61 -43.47
CA ASP A 444 -8.43 -20.96 -42.17
C ASP A 444 -7.93 -20.03 -41.06
N LEU A 445 -6.63 -19.67 -41.08
CA LEU A 445 -6.07 -18.69 -40.15
C LEU A 445 -6.71 -17.30 -40.32
N GLU A 446 -6.91 -16.83 -41.55
CA GLU A 446 -7.57 -15.54 -41.81
C GLU A 446 -9.02 -15.52 -41.32
N LYS A 447 -9.77 -16.62 -41.52
CA LYS A 447 -11.15 -16.75 -41.02
C LYS A 447 -11.20 -16.71 -39.49
N ASP A 448 -10.29 -17.41 -38.82
CA ASP A 448 -10.21 -17.43 -37.37
C ASP A 448 -9.83 -16.06 -36.78
N ILE A 449 -8.93 -15.33 -37.44
CA ILE A 449 -8.55 -13.96 -37.04
C ILE A 449 -9.73 -13.00 -37.19
N ILE A 450 -10.44 -13.01 -38.33
CA ILE A 450 -11.59 -12.12 -38.56
C ILE A 450 -12.71 -12.40 -37.54
N LYS A 451 -12.94 -13.68 -37.23
CA LYS A 451 -13.91 -14.09 -36.22
C LYS A 451 -13.51 -13.58 -34.83
N MET A 452 -12.23 -13.68 -34.48
CA MET A 452 -11.68 -13.15 -33.23
C MET A 452 -11.82 -11.62 -33.14
N GLU A 453 -11.49 -10.87 -34.19
CA GLU A 453 -11.65 -9.41 -34.23
C GLU A 453 -13.11 -8.99 -34.03
N HIS A 454 -14.04 -9.68 -34.70
CA HIS A 454 -15.47 -9.45 -34.56
C HIS A 454 -15.96 -9.71 -33.14
N ASP A 455 -15.55 -10.83 -32.53
CA ASP A 455 -15.94 -11.18 -31.15
C ASP A 455 -15.35 -10.21 -30.12
N VAL A 456 -14.11 -9.75 -30.32
CA VAL A 456 -13.49 -8.71 -29.48
C VAL A 456 -14.24 -7.40 -29.62
N MET A 457 -14.57 -6.96 -30.84
CA MET A 457 -15.34 -5.73 -31.06
C MET A 457 -16.75 -5.80 -30.46
N LEU A 458 -17.44 -6.94 -30.59
CA LEU A 458 -18.75 -7.14 -29.97
C LEU A 458 -18.66 -7.07 -28.44
N ASN A 459 -17.65 -7.69 -27.85
CA ASN A 459 -17.44 -7.63 -26.40
C ASN A 459 -17.13 -6.22 -25.91
N ILE A 460 -16.32 -5.45 -26.65
CA ILE A 460 -16.08 -4.03 -26.35
C ILE A 460 -17.39 -3.23 -26.47
N ARG A 461 -18.12 -3.36 -27.57
CA ARG A 461 -19.37 -2.63 -27.82
C ARG A 461 -20.45 -2.95 -26.77
N LYS A 462 -20.58 -4.22 -26.37
CA LYS A 462 -21.50 -4.66 -25.31
C LYS A 462 -21.13 -4.03 -23.96
N LYS A 463 -19.83 -3.97 -23.63
CA LYS A 463 -19.34 -3.31 -22.40
C LYS A 463 -19.54 -1.78 -22.44
N THR A 464 -19.38 -1.12 -23.59
CA THR A 464 -19.55 0.34 -23.74
C THR A 464 -21.01 0.79 -23.75
N ILE A 465 -21.94 0.01 -24.32
CA ILE A 465 -23.37 0.36 -24.38
C ILE A 465 -24.08 0.10 -23.04
N SER A 466 -23.61 -0.89 -22.27
CA SER A 466 -24.08 -1.14 -20.90
C SER A 466 -23.90 0.07 -19.96
N THR A 467 -23.07 1.05 -20.30
CA THR A 467 -22.78 2.23 -19.46
C THR A 467 -23.79 3.38 -19.62
N ARG A 468 -24.82 3.27 -20.46
CA ARG A 468 -25.81 4.34 -20.67
C ARG A 468 -27.14 4.24 -19.89
N HIS A 469 -27.37 3.22 -19.05
CA HIS A 469 -28.65 3.07 -18.34
C HIS A 469 -28.57 2.62 -16.87
N THR A 470 -27.75 3.25 -16.03
CA THR A 470 -27.83 3.03 -14.57
C THR A 470 -28.63 4.10 -13.81
N TRP A 471 -29.36 4.98 -14.50
CA TRP A 471 -30.15 6.05 -13.86
C TRP A 471 -31.63 5.70 -13.57
N ASN A 472 -32.15 4.54 -14.00
CA ASN A 472 -33.60 4.25 -13.93
C ASN A 472 -34.01 3.04 -13.07
N SER A 473 -33.17 2.49 -12.20
CA SER A 473 -33.60 1.46 -11.24
C SER A 473 -33.55 1.99 -9.80
N ILE A 474 -34.38 2.99 -9.52
CA ILE A 474 -34.85 3.26 -8.15
C ILE A 474 -36.19 2.54 -8.02
N SER A 475 -36.17 1.33 -7.48
CA SER A 475 -37.38 0.74 -6.91
C SER A 475 -37.67 1.49 -5.60
N PRO A 476 -38.91 1.95 -5.35
CA PRO A 476 -39.23 2.51 -4.04
C PRO A 476 -39.16 1.40 -2.98
N PRO A 477 -38.78 1.72 -1.73
CA PRO A 477 -38.80 0.74 -0.65
C PRO A 477 -40.24 0.28 -0.39
N ASN A 478 -40.42 -1.02 -0.12
CA ASN A 478 -41.69 -1.54 0.37
C ASN A 478 -42.05 -0.83 1.69
N ARG A 479 -43.31 -0.43 1.79
CA ARG A 479 -43.93 0.18 2.98
C ARG A 479 -43.93 -0.77 4.17
#